data_AF-A0A2T2WFF6-F1
#
_entry.id   AF-A0A2T2WFF6-F1
#
_cell.length_a   1.000
_cell.length_b   1.000
_cell.length_c   1.000
_cell.angle_alpha   90.00
_cell.angle_beta   90.00
_cell.angle_gamma   90.00
#
_symmetry.space_group_name_H-M   'P 1'
#
loop_
_entity.id
_entity.type
_entity.pdbx_description
1 polymer ?
#
loop_
_entity_poly.entity_id
_entity_poly.type
_entity_poly.pdbx_seq_one_letter_code
_entity_poly.pdbx_strand_id
1 'polypeptide(L)'
;MSVAGSIYIPTFDRIGQRLLQCLTDGGVGSRSWRWYRDHGYPVRSACDVERVPRELVEECVSRLRRDWRRWIWGESVCSWFLGPAGIVIGGPAMAFVLMAWSIEMGWAYGENMDDPDKLDYLRRVVPARLLTALGFPRHLLPLTQWAQFVATIVLWGFGPEVHAADVVMAAMRTEFRHQWEIRRVQPPFTV
;
A
#
# COMPACT_ATOMS: atom_id res chain seq x y z
N MET A 1 24.19 19.72 -2.26
CA MET A 1 23.63 18.42 -1.83
C MET A 1 22.88 17.85 -3.01
N SER A 2 23.44 16.80 -3.63
CA SER A 2 22.91 16.23 -4.88
C SER A 2 21.68 15.37 -4.57
N VAL A 3 20.53 15.76 -5.12
CA VAL A 3 19.28 15.00 -5.05
C VAL A 3 19.48 13.77 -5.90
N ALA A 4 19.75 12.63 -5.24
CA ALA A 4 19.89 11.34 -5.89
C ALA A 4 18.63 11.04 -6.70
N GLY A 5 18.82 10.78 -8.00
CA GLY A 5 17.77 10.52 -8.96
C GLY A 5 16.86 9.39 -8.49
N SER A 6 15.62 9.77 -8.20
CA SER A 6 14.49 8.84 -8.08
C SER A 6 14.34 8.13 -9.43
N ILE A 7 14.30 6.79 -9.38
CA ILE A 7 14.16 5.95 -10.56
C ILE A 7 12.76 6.19 -11.14
N TYR A 8 12.71 6.84 -12.31
CA TYR A 8 11.51 7.11 -13.08
C TYR A 8 11.35 6.01 -14.15
N ILE A 9 10.36 5.13 -13.99
CA ILE A 9 9.96 4.19 -15.06
C ILE A 9 8.69 4.76 -15.72
N PRO A 10 8.80 5.46 -16.87
CA PRO A 10 7.69 6.24 -17.45
C PRO A 10 6.43 5.42 -17.75
N THR A 11 6.58 4.13 -18.08
CA THR A 11 5.46 3.23 -18.39
C THR A 11 4.66 2.88 -17.14
N PHE A 12 5.32 2.71 -16.00
CA PHE A 12 4.69 2.53 -14.70
C PHE A 12 4.03 3.80 -14.20
N ASP A 13 4.55 4.96 -14.57
CA ASP A 13 4.03 6.25 -14.16
C ASP A 13 2.67 6.57 -14.82
N ARG A 14 2.51 6.38 -16.14
CA ARG A 14 1.20 6.58 -16.80
C ARG A 14 0.14 5.55 -16.42
N ILE A 15 0.52 4.28 -16.33
CA ILE A 15 -0.38 3.20 -15.92
C ILE A 15 -0.74 3.40 -14.45
N GLY A 16 0.24 3.68 -13.59
CA GLY A 16 0.07 3.97 -12.18
C GLY A 16 -0.77 5.22 -11.91
N GLN A 17 -0.63 6.30 -12.69
CA GLN A 17 -1.45 7.50 -12.57
C GLN A 17 -2.91 7.26 -12.93
N ARG A 18 -3.18 6.60 -14.08
CA ARG A 18 -4.55 6.25 -14.48
C ARG A 18 -5.22 5.28 -13.50
N LEU A 19 -4.47 4.31 -12.99
CA LEU A 19 -4.99 3.35 -12.02
C LEU A 19 -5.19 3.98 -10.64
N LEU A 20 -4.31 4.88 -10.21
CA LEU A 20 -4.52 5.65 -8.99
C LEU A 20 -5.77 6.51 -9.09
N GLN A 21 -5.99 7.19 -10.22
CA GLN A 21 -7.24 7.88 -10.51
C GLN A 21 -8.43 6.93 -10.45
N CYS A 22 -8.38 5.75 -11.09
CA CYS A 22 -9.47 4.77 -10.98
C CYS A 22 -9.71 4.25 -9.55
N LEU A 23 -8.67 4.16 -8.71
CA LEU A 23 -8.79 3.73 -7.32
C LEU A 23 -9.39 4.84 -6.45
N THR A 24 -8.96 6.09 -6.59
CA THR A 24 -9.56 7.23 -5.89
C THR A 24 -10.99 7.49 -6.36
N ASP A 25 -11.24 7.49 -7.68
CA ASP A 25 -12.56 7.74 -8.28
C ASP A 25 -13.52 6.57 -8.04
N GLY A 26 -13.01 5.33 -7.93
CA GLY A 26 -13.78 4.13 -7.62
C GLY A 26 -14.24 4.03 -6.17
N GLY A 27 -13.91 5.02 -5.32
CA GLY A 27 -14.35 5.07 -3.94
C GLY A 27 -13.65 4.03 -3.06
N VAL A 28 -12.36 3.81 -3.23
CA VAL A 28 -11.57 2.91 -2.38
C VAL A 28 -11.61 3.34 -0.90
N GLY A 29 -11.67 4.65 -0.61
CA GLY A 29 -11.97 5.18 0.74
C GLY A 29 -13.40 4.95 1.23
N SER A 30 -14.34 4.69 0.32
CA SER A 30 -15.77 4.55 0.64
C SER A 30 -16.11 3.32 1.45
N ARG A 31 -15.28 2.26 1.41
CA ARG A 31 -15.51 1.03 2.21
C ARG A 31 -15.29 1.29 3.69
N SER A 32 -14.17 1.91 4.07
CA SER A 32 -13.84 2.22 5.46
C SER A 32 -14.85 3.20 6.06
N TRP A 33 -15.23 4.24 5.30
CA TRP A 33 -16.21 5.22 5.78
C TRP A 33 -17.64 4.67 5.85
N ARG A 34 -18.01 3.76 4.94
CA ARG A 34 -19.28 3.02 5.04
C ARG A 34 -19.29 2.13 6.27
N TRP A 35 -18.18 1.43 6.55
CA TRP A 35 -18.04 0.63 7.77
C TRP A 35 -18.27 1.45 9.03
N TYR A 36 -17.66 2.64 9.13
CA TYR A 36 -17.87 3.55 10.26
C TYR A 36 -19.33 4.00 10.38
N ARG A 37 -19.95 4.33 9.25
CA ARG A 37 -21.37 4.73 9.19
C ARG A 37 -22.29 3.63 9.69
N ASP A 38 -22.05 2.39 9.26
CA ASP A 38 -22.83 1.22 9.65
C ASP A 38 -22.72 0.93 11.17
N HIS A 39 -21.67 1.45 11.82
CA HIS A 39 -21.43 1.37 13.27
C HIS A 39 -21.81 2.65 14.03
N GLY A 40 -22.58 3.55 13.40
CA GLY A 40 -23.10 4.76 14.05
C GLY A 40 -22.17 5.98 14.00
N TYR A 41 -21.06 5.92 13.27
CA TYR A 41 -20.11 7.03 13.11
C TYR A 41 -20.11 7.54 11.67
N PRO A 42 -20.96 8.52 11.33
CA PRO A 42 -21.03 9.06 9.97
C PRO A 42 -19.78 9.90 9.67
N VAL A 43 -18.88 9.33 8.87
CA VAL A 43 -17.69 10.01 8.34
C VAL A 43 -18.02 10.64 6.99
N ARG A 44 -17.88 11.97 6.88
CA ARG A 44 -18.10 12.73 5.64
C ARG A 44 -16.80 13.30 5.07
N SER A 45 -15.81 13.47 5.94
CA SER A 45 -14.48 13.97 5.62
C SER A 45 -13.41 13.17 6.38
N ALA A 46 -12.16 13.27 5.94
CA ALA A 46 -11.04 12.58 6.60
C ALA A 46 -10.89 13.02 8.08
N CYS A 47 -11.18 14.29 8.38
CA CYS A 47 -11.15 14.84 9.74
C CYS A 47 -12.19 14.20 10.68
N ASP A 48 -13.34 13.74 10.16
CA ASP A 48 -14.37 13.11 11.01
C ASP A 48 -13.88 11.78 11.62
N VAL A 49 -12.88 11.14 11.01
CA VAL A 49 -12.28 9.90 11.51
C VAL A 49 -11.61 10.09 12.87
N GLU A 50 -11.16 11.29 13.22
CA GLU A 50 -10.55 11.58 14.53
C GLU A 50 -11.53 11.41 15.70
N ARG A 51 -12.84 11.52 15.42
CA ARG A 51 -13.92 11.33 16.39
C ARG A 51 -14.33 9.86 16.54
N VAL A 52 -13.85 8.98 15.66
CA VAL A 52 -14.16 7.56 15.70
C VAL A 52 -13.37 6.90 16.83
N PRO A 53 -13.99 6.04 17.66
CA PRO A 53 -13.29 5.30 18.71
C PRO A 53 -12.13 4.49 18.13
N ARG A 54 -11.04 4.44 18.90
CA ARG A 54 -9.82 3.72 18.48
C ARG A 54 -10.08 2.25 18.18
N GLU A 55 -10.89 1.61 19.01
CA GLU A 55 -11.24 0.21 18.87
C GLU A 55 -11.90 -0.06 17.51
N LEU A 56 -12.81 0.82 17.09
CA LEU A 56 -13.52 0.68 15.82
C LEU A 56 -12.61 0.93 14.60
N VAL A 57 -11.70 1.89 14.69
CA VAL A 57 -10.68 2.15 13.64
C VAL A 57 -9.75 0.93 13.50
N GLU A 58 -9.22 0.44 14.62
CA GLU A 58 -8.31 -0.71 14.61
C GLU A 58 -9.00 -2.01 14.16
N GLU A 59 -10.29 -2.19 14.47
CA GLU A 59 -11.09 -3.30 13.97
C GLU A 59 -11.28 -3.21 12.44
N CYS A 60 -11.67 -2.03 11.94
CA CYS A 60 -11.80 -1.76 10.51
C CYS A 60 -10.51 -2.11 9.76
N VAL A 61 -9.39 -1.54 10.23
CA VAL A 61 -8.05 -1.77 9.68
C VAL A 61 -7.65 -3.26 9.73
N SER A 62 -7.95 -3.95 10.83
CA SER A 62 -7.63 -5.37 10.98
C SER A 62 -8.47 -6.25 10.05
N ARG A 63 -9.70 -5.83 9.72
CA ARG A 63 -10.53 -6.48 8.69
C ARG A 63 -9.97 -6.23 7.29
N LEU A 64 -9.65 -4.98 6.95
CA LEU A 64 -9.03 -4.64 5.66
C LEU A 64 -7.77 -5.46 5.42
N ARG A 65 -6.87 -5.55 6.43
CA ARG A 65 -5.68 -6.40 6.34
C ARG A 65 -6.02 -7.86 6.00
N ARG A 66 -7.03 -8.44 6.66
CA ARG A 66 -7.43 -9.83 6.40
C ARG A 66 -7.97 -10.02 4.99
N ASP A 67 -8.81 -9.12 4.52
CA ASP A 67 -9.44 -9.21 3.20
C ASP A 67 -8.39 -9.08 2.09
N TRP A 68 -7.47 -8.11 2.21
CA TRP A 68 -6.35 -7.95 1.28
C TRP A 68 -5.35 -9.10 1.34
N ARG A 69 -5.08 -9.66 2.53
CA ARG A 69 -4.21 -10.83 2.64
C ARG A 69 -4.78 -12.03 1.90
N ARG A 70 -6.11 -12.27 1.98
CA ARG A 70 -6.75 -13.33 1.19
C ARG A 70 -6.61 -13.08 -0.31
N TRP A 71 -6.75 -11.83 -0.74
CA TRP A 71 -6.62 -11.46 -2.15
C TRP A 71 -5.18 -11.63 -2.65
N ILE A 72 -4.19 -11.15 -1.90
CA ILE A 72 -2.75 -11.34 -2.19
C ILE A 72 -2.42 -12.82 -2.28
N TRP A 73 -2.91 -13.63 -1.34
CA TRP A 73 -2.74 -15.09 -1.41
C TRP A 73 -3.36 -15.68 -2.67
N GLY A 74 -4.57 -15.26 -3.05
CA GLY A 74 -5.23 -15.71 -4.27
C GLY A 74 -4.44 -15.37 -5.53
N GLU A 75 -4.02 -14.11 -5.67
CA GLU A 75 -3.21 -13.66 -6.81
C GLU A 75 -1.86 -14.34 -6.90
N SER A 76 -1.17 -14.51 -5.77
CA SER A 76 0.10 -15.24 -5.75
C SER A 76 -0.10 -16.69 -6.19
N VAL A 77 -1.19 -17.36 -5.77
CA VAL A 77 -1.53 -18.73 -6.23
C VAL A 77 -1.78 -18.75 -7.74
N CYS A 78 -2.56 -17.81 -8.27
CA CYS A 78 -2.82 -17.71 -9.70
C CYS A 78 -1.54 -17.42 -10.51
N SER A 79 -0.68 -16.52 -10.03
CA SER A 79 0.59 -16.17 -10.67
C SER A 79 1.56 -17.34 -10.71
N TRP A 80 1.54 -18.19 -9.68
CA TRP A 80 2.35 -19.42 -9.65
C TRP A 80 1.94 -20.41 -10.75
N PHE A 81 0.64 -20.54 -11.05
CA PHE A 81 0.17 -21.37 -12.17
C PHE A 81 0.59 -20.85 -13.55
N LEU A 82 0.96 -19.57 -13.67
CA LEU A 82 1.49 -18.97 -14.89
C LEU A 82 3.00 -19.19 -15.06
N GLY A 83 3.67 -19.86 -14.12
CA GLY A 83 5.09 -20.18 -14.18
C GLY A 83 5.99 -18.93 -14.12
N PRO A 84 7.19 -18.96 -14.73
CA PRO A 84 8.16 -17.86 -14.68
C PRO A 84 7.63 -16.51 -15.19
N ALA A 85 6.68 -16.53 -16.12
CA ALA A 85 6.03 -15.33 -16.63
C ALA A 85 5.19 -14.61 -15.55
N GLY A 86 4.61 -15.38 -14.61
CA GLY A 86 3.86 -14.84 -13.48
C GLY A 86 4.70 -14.03 -12.50
N ILE A 87 6.00 -14.30 -12.37
CA ILE A 87 6.91 -13.57 -11.47
C ILE A 87 7.26 -12.19 -12.03
N VAL A 88 7.47 -12.09 -13.35
CA VAL A 88 7.79 -10.82 -14.04
C VAL A 88 6.59 -9.86 -14.00
N ILE A 89 5.37 -10.40 -14.08
CA ILE A 89 4.12 -9.63 -13.99
C ILE A 89 3.71 -9.40 -12.52
N GLY A 90 4.03 -10.35 -11.63
CA GLY A 90 3.59 -10.39 -10.24
C GLY A 90 4.21 -9.32 -9.34
N GLY A 91 5.49 -8.98 -9.51
CA GLY A 91 6.13 -7.90 -8.73
C GLY A 91 5.45 -6.53 -8.91
N PRO A 92 5.30 -6.06 -10.17
CA PRO A 92 4.47 -4.92 -10.53
C PRO A 92 3.05 -4.95 -9.96
N ALA A 93 2.35 -6.07 -10.09
CA ALA A 93 0.99 -6.24 -9.60
C ALA A 93 0.95 -6.16 -8.06
N MET A 94 1.90 -6.78 -7.36
CA MET A 94 2.02 -6.73 -5.90
C MET A 94 2.24 -5.30 -5.40
N ALA A 95 3.12 -4.54 -6.05
CA ALA A 95 3.34 -3.13 -5.71
C ALA A 95 2.06 -2.30 -5.87
N PHE A 96 1.30 -2.54 -6.95
CA PHE A 96 0.01 -1.89 -7.18
C PHE A 96 -1.01 -2.20 -6.08
N VAL A 97 -1.07 -3.45 -5.67
CA VAL A 97 -1.99 -3.97 -4.65
C VAL A 97 -1.67 -3.41 -3.28
N LEU A 98 -0.38 -3.35 -2.94
CA LEU A 98 0.09 -2.70 -1.73
C LEU A 98 -0.18 -1.20 -1.73
N MET A 99 -0.12 -0.53 -2.88
CA MET A 99 -0.53 0.88 -2.99
C MET A 99 -2.04 1.05 -2.76
N ALA A 100 -2.88 0.26 -3.41
CA ALA A 100 -4.32 0.31 -3.24
C ALA A 100 -4.72 0.06 -1.78
N TRP A 101 -4.14 -0.96 -1.15
CA TRP A 101 -4.32 -1.22 0.28
C TRP A 101 -3.83 -0.04 1.15
N SER A 102 -2.68 0.55 0.84
CA SER A 102 -2.14 1.69 1.60
C SER A 102 -3.06 2.93 1.51
N ILE A 103 -3.76 3.11 0.39
CA ILE A 103 -4.76 4.17 0.21
C ILE A 103 -6.00 3.88 1.07
N GLU A 104 -6.53 2.65 1.06
CA GLU A 104 -7.66 2.27 1.95
C GLU A 104 -7.32 2.49 3.43
N MET A 105 -6.09 2.14 3.79
CA MET A 105 -5.55 2.33 5.13
C MET A 105 -5.42 3.80 5.51
N GLY A 106 -4.95 4.62 4.57
CA GLY A 106 -4.94 6.08 4.72
C GLY A 106 -6.31 6.62 5.06
N TRP A 107 -7.31 6.28 4.23
CA TRP A 107 -8.69 6.69 4.48
C TRP A 107 -9.27 6.16 5.79
N ALA A 108 -8.91 4.94 6.18
CA ALA A 108 -9.33 4.34 7.46
C ALA A 108 -8.77 5.11 8.67
N TYR A 109 -7.56 5.66 8.56
CA TYR A 109 -6.92 6.50 9.59
C TYR A 109 -7.17 8.01 9.40
N GLY A 110 -8.07 8.41 8.49
CA GLY A 110 -8.44 9.81 8.30
C GLY A 110 -7.36 10.65 7.61
N GLU A 111 -6.46 10.03 6.87
CA GLU A 111 -5.59 10.75 5.93
C GLU A 111 -6.40 11.16 4.69
N ASN A 112 -6.14 12.36 4.17
CA ASN A 112 -6.67 12.78 2.89
C ASN A 112 -5.85 12.15 1.76
N MET A 113 -6.37 11.09 1.13
CA MET A 113 -5.68 10.44 0.00
C MET A 113 -6.04 11.06 -1.36
N ASP A 114 -6.84 12.13 -1.38
CA ASP A 114 -7.00 12.98 -2.56
C ASP A 114 -5.83 13.97 -2.71
N ASP A 115 -5.00 14.10 -1.65
CA ASP A 115 -3.81 14.94 -1.68
C ASP A 115 -2.74 14.32 -2.62
N PRO A 116 -2.35 15.00 -3.72
CA PRO A 116 -1.36 14.49 -4.64
C PRO A 116 0.00 14.24 -3.97
N ASP A 117 0.37 15.01 -2.94
CA ASP A 117 1.64 14.82 -2.24
C ASP A 117 1.66 13.51 -1.45
N LYS A 118 0.51 13.10 -0.89
CA LYS A 118 0.35 11.81 -0.21
C LYS A 118 0.43 10.65 -1.19
N LEU A 119 -0.19 10.79 -2.37
CA LEU A 119 -0.11 9.78 -3.42
C LEU A 119 1.32 9.63 -3.96
N ASP A 120 2.02 10.73 -4.17
CA ASP A 120 3.42 10.72 -4.60
C ASP A 120 4.36 10.15 -3.54
N TYR A 121 4.10 10.41 -2.26
CA TYR A 121 4.79 9.74 -1.17
C TYR A 121 4.59 8.22 -1.23
N LEU A 122 3.35 7.74 -1.37
CA LEU A 122 3.06 6.30 -1.45
C LEU A 122 3.71 5.64 -2.68
N ARG A 123 3.68 6.31 -3.84
CA ARG A 123 4.34 5.86 -5.07
C ARG A 123 5.84 5.63 -4.90
N ARG A 124 6.50 6.44 -4.06
CA ARG A 124 7.95 6.30 -3.80
C ARG A 124 8.23 5.29 -2.71
N VAL A 125 7.44 5.29 -1.65
CA VAL A 125 7.72 4.52 -0.43
C VAL A 125 7.29 3.06 -0.54
N VAL A 126 6.12 2.77 -1.12
CA VAL A 126 5.59 1.40 -1.18
C VAL A 126 6.48 0.49 -2.04
N PRO A 127 6.85 0.85 -3.28
CA PRO A 127 7.75 0.03 -4.09
C PRO A 127 9.14 -0.10 -3.46
N ALA A 128 9.67 1.00 -2.90
CA ALA A 128 10.98 0.97 -2.24
C ALA A 128 10.99 0.03 -1.02
N ARG A 129 9.94 0.07 -0.18
CA ARG A 129 9.79 -0.84 0.98
C ARG A 129 9.62 -2.28 0.53
N LEU A 130 8.86 -2.53 -0.55
CA LEU A 130 8.70 -3.87 -1.12
C LEU A 130 10.04 -4.44 -1.60
N LEU A 131 10.81 -3.66 -2.36
CA LEU A 131 12.14 -4.06 -2.82
C LEU A 131 13.10 -4.33 -1.65
N THR A 132 13.08 -3.48 -0.62
CA THR A 132 13.89 -3.70 0.59
C THR A 132 13.45 -4.95 1.34
N ALA A 133 12.13 -5.21 1.46
CA ALA A 133 11.60 -6.39 2.14
C ALA A 133 11.91 -7.69 1.38
N LEU A 134 12.09 -7.62 0.06
CA LEU A 134 12.58 -8.71 -0.78
C LEU A 134 14.11 -8.88 -0.73
N GLY A 135 14.81 -8.07 0.07
CA GLY A 135 16.26 -8.18 0.29
C GLY A 135 17.13 -7.34 -0.65
N PHE A 136 16.56 -6.39 -1.40
CA PHE A 136 17.29 -5.58 -2.36
C PHE A 136 17.71 -4.21 -1.81
N PRO A 137 18.98 -3.79 -1.99
CA PRO A 137 19.39 -2.43 -1.69
C PRO A 137 18.68 -1.45 -2.63
N ARG A 138 18.51 -0.19 -2.20
CA ARG A 138 17.76 0.88 -2.92
C ARG A 138 18.35 1.29 -4.28
N HIS A 139 19.33 0.58 -4.81
CA HIS A 139 20.09 0.92 -6.02
C HIS A 139 19.81 -0.14 -7.10
N LEU A 140 19.69 0.31 -8.35
CA LEU A 140 19.40 -0.55 -9.51
C LEU A 140 20.35 -1.75 -9.56
N LEU A 141 19.76 -2.94 -9.55
CA LEU A 141 20.42 -4.17 -9.92
C LEU A 141 20.53 -4.19 -11.47
N PRO A 142 21.72 -4.40 -12.08
CA PRO A 142 21.85 -4.71 -13.51
C PRO A 142 20.88 -5.82 -13.97
N LEU A 143 20.52 -5.83 -15.27
CA LEU A 143 19.63 -6.83 -15.90
C LEU A 143 19.99 -8.29 -15.56
N THR A 144 21.27 -8.58 -15.31
CA THR A 144 21.75 -9.90 -14.89
C THR A 144 21.30 -10.30 -13.48
N GLN A 145 21.17 -9.34 -12.58
CA GLN A 145 20.66 -9.56 -11.22
C GLN A 145 19.11 -9.66 -11.20
N TRP A 146 18.42 -9.11 -12.21
CA TRP A 146 16.99 -9.41 -12.44
C TRP A 146 16.75 -10.86 -12.87
N ALA A 147 17.61 -11.43 -13.71
CA ALA A 147 17.55 -12.85 -14.04
C ALA A 147 17.82 -13.72 -12.80
N GLN A 148 18.79 -13.33 -11.97
CA GLN A 148 19.03 -13.97 -10.67
C GLN A 148 17.85 -13.81 -9.72
N PHE A 149 17.14 -12.68 -9.72
CA PHE A 149 15.91 -12.47 -8.94
C PHE A 149 14.80 -13.44 -9.35
N VAL A 150 14.50 -13.53 -10.65
CA VAL A 150 13.50 -14.49 -11.15
C VAL A 150 13.92 -15.91 -10.80
N ALA A 151 15.20 -16.26 -11.00
CA ALA A 151 15.72 -17.57 -10.62
C ALA A 151 15.63 -17.82 -9.11
N THR A 152 15.89 -16.83 -8.26
CA THR A 152 15.86 -16.93 -6.79
C THR A 152 14.43 -17.04 -6.27
N ILE A 153 13.47 -16.29 -6.83
CA ILE A 153 12.05 -16.44 -6.51
C ILE A 153 11.53 -17.82 -6.96
N VAL A 154 11.91 -18.28 -8.15
CA VAL A 154 11.59 -19.63 -8.61
C VAL A 154 12.17 -20.69 -7.66
N LEU A 155 13.40 -20.49 -7.17
CA LEU A 155 14.09 -21.40 -6.24
C LEU A 155 13.54 -21.37 -4.81
N TRP A 156 13.12 -20.20 -4.31
CA TRP A 156 12.56 -20.05 -2.96
C TRP A 156 11.09 -20.52 -2.86
N GLY A 157 10.40 -20.64 -3.98
CA GLY A 157 9.00 -21.07 -4.02
C GLY A 157 8.05 -20.02 -3.46
N PHE A 158 6.86 -20.48 -3.07
CA PHE A 158 5.78 -19.64 -2.56
C PHE A 158 6.09 -19.11 -1.15
N GLY A 159 5.91 -17.81 -0.89
CA GLY A 159 5.99 -17.26 0.47
C GLY A 159 6.84 -16.00 0.67
N PRO A 160 8.00 -15.83 0.02
CA PRO A 160 8.80 -14.62 0.18
C PRO A 160 8.08 -13.34 -0.24
N GLU A 161 7.30 -13.40 -1.32
CA GLU A 161 6.48 -12.27 -1.80
C GLU A 161 5.38 -11.90 -0.79
N VAL A 162 4.69 -12.90 -0.24
CA VAL A 162 3.64 -12.70 0.76
C VAL A 162 4.23 -12.18 2.07
N HIS A 163 5.39 -12.69 2.47
CA HIS A 163 6.11 -12.20 3.64
C HIS A 163 6.55 -10.74 3.45
N ALA A 164 7.12 -10.40 2.29
CA ALA A 164 7.49 -9.03 1.96
C ALA A 164 6.28 -8.09 1.95
N ALA A 165 5.15 -8.53 1.38
CA ALA A 165 3.88 -7.81 1.44
C ALA A 165 3.42 -7.61 2.90
N ASP A 166 3.45 -8.64 3.75
CA ASP A 166 3.12 -8.55 5.17
C ASP A 166 4.02 -7.54 5.91
N VAL A 167 5.32 -7.50 5.60
CA VAL A 167 6.28 -6.52 6.16
C VAL A 167 5.93 -5.09 5.73
N VAL A 168 5.65 -4.87 4.44
CA VAL A 168 5.26 -3.55 3.93
C VAL A 168 3.94 -3.10 4.56
N MET A 169 2.94 -3.99 4.61
CA MET A 169 1.65 -3.70 5.23
C MET A 169 1.80 -3.34 6.71
N ALA A 170 2.60 -4.10 7.47
CA ALA A 170 2.87 -3.78 8.87
C ALA A 170 3.53 -2.41 9.03
N ALA A 171 4.55 -2.10 8.21
CA ALA A 171 5.26 -0.83 8.27
C ALA A 171 4.36 0.37 7.91
N MET A 172 3.49 0.22 6.92
CA MET A 172 2.54 1.27 6.52
C MET A 172 1.44 1.47 7.57
N ARG A 173 0.92 0.39 8.17
CA ARG A 173 -0.06 0.49 9.27
C ARG A 173 0.53 1.25 10.45
N THR A 174 1.75 0.92 10.86
CA THR A 174 2.42 1.60 11.98
C THR A 174 2.58 3.09 11.70
N GLU A 175 2.99 3.45 10.49
CA GLU A 175 3.13 4.85 10.06
C GLU A 175 1.79 5.61 10.14
N PHE A 176 0.73 5.09 9.51
CA PHE A 176 -0.57 5.75 9.52
C PHE A 176 -1.18 5.84 10.91
N ARG A 177 -1.05 4.79 11.71
CA ARG A 177 -1.49 4.81 13.11
C ARG A 177 -0.77 5.89 13.90
N HIS A 178 0.54 6.02 13.73
CA HIS A 178 1.33 7.04 14.40
C HIS A 178 0.90 8.45 14.01
N GLN A 179 0.72 8.72 12.71
CA GLN A 179 0.25 10.01 12.21
C GLN A 179 -1.16 10.36 12.73
N TRP A 180 -2.07 9.38 12.78
CA TRP A 180 -3.40 9.55 13.33
C TRP A 180 -3.40 9.79 14.85
N GLU A 181 -2.55 9.07 15.60
CA GLU A 181 -2.39 9.29 17.05
C GLU A 181 -1.86 10.70 17.35
N ILE A 182 -0.91 11.22 16.55
CA ILE A 182 -0.43 12.60 16.67
C ILE A 182 -1.57 13.60 16.45
N ARG A 183 -2.33 13.46 15.36
CA ARG A 183 -3.45 14.37 15.05
C ARG A 183 -4.53 14.37 16.12
N ARG A 184 -4.84 13.20 16.69
CA ARG A 184 -5.84 13.11 17.77
C ARG A 184 -5.42 13.77 19.07
N VAL A 185 -4.12 13.81 19.37
CA VAL A 185 -3.59 14.39 20.61
C VAL A 185 -3.32 15.89 20.44
N GLN A 186 -2.95 16.34 19.25
CA GLN A 186 -2.76 17.75 18.91
C GLN A 186 -3.91 18.23 18.04
N PRO A 187 -5.02 18.76 18.63
CA PRO A 187 -6.04 19.41 17.82
C PRO A 187 -5.39 20.55 17.03
N PRO A 188 -5.84 20.82 15.79
CA PRO A 188 -5.28 21.89 14.98
C PRO A 188 -5.32 23.18 15.78
N PHE A 189 -4.19 23.87 15.88
CA PHE A 189 -4.14 25.23 16.42
C PHE A 189 -5.20 26.05 15.69
N THR A 190 -6.26 26.41 16.39
CA THR A 190 -7.15 27.50 16.00
C THR A 190 -6.29 28.75 15.97
N VAL A 191 -5.89 29.17 14.77
CA VAL A 191 -5.45 30.54 14.47
C VAL A 191 -6.64 31.26 13.88
#